data_AF-A0A9D7AIQ3-F1
#
_entry.id   AF-A0A9D7AIQ3-F1
#
_cell.length_a   1.000
_cell.length_b   1.000
_cell.length_c   1.000
_cell.angle_alpha   90.00
_cell.angle_beta   90.00
_cell.angle_gamma   90.00
#
_symmetry.space_group_name_H-M   'P 1'
#
loop_
_entity.id
_entity.type
_entity.pdbx_description
1 polymer ?
#
loop_
_entity_poly.entity_id
_entity_poly.type
_entity_poly.pdbx_seq_one_letter_code
_entity_poly.pdbx_strand_id
1 'polypeptide(L)' 'MLKLIDSTPKDPLELVEQCLALTCAVININEAAVKESLQFILHEKMEALFSALYRVEDEMKSEVEGQV' A
#
# COMPACT_ATOMS: atom_id res chain seq x y z
N MET A 1 6.06 6.38 -22.79
CA MET A 1 4.81 5.80 -22.25
C MET A 1 5.23 4.71 -21.27
N LEU A 2 5.48 5.07 -20.01
CA LEU A 2 5.74 4.10 -18.96
C LEU A 2 4.46 3.29 -18.82
N LYS A 3 4.52 1.99 -19.12
CA LYS A 3 3.43 1.07 -18.77
C LYS A 3 3.26 1.24 -17.27
N LEU A 4 2.16 1.86 -16.86
CA LEU A 4 1.66 1.81 -15.50
C LEU A 4 1.48 0.32 -15.24
N ILE A 5 2.50 -0.29 -14.62
CA ILE A 5 2.40 -1.65 -14.11
C ILE A 5 1.13 -1.61 -13.29
N ASP A 6 0.16 -2.44 -13.65
CA ASP A 6 -1.07 -2.61 -12.90
C ASP A 6 -0.65 -3.20 -11.55
N SER A 7 -0.25 -2.29 -10.68
CA SER A 7 0.48 -2.49 -9.44
C SER A 7 -0.44 -2.08 -8.32
N THR A 8 -1.70 -2.52 -8.44
CA THR A 8 -2.61 -2.70 -7.33
C THR A 8 -2.21 -4.02 -6.68
N PRO A 9 -1.31 -4.02 -5.68
CA PRO A 9 -1.05 -5.21 -4.89
C PRO A 9 -2.37 -5.70 -4.31
N LYS A 10 -2.72 -6.94 -4.68
CA LYS A 10 -3.94 -7.60 -4.24
C LYS A 10 -3.78 -8.22 -2.86
N ASP A 11 -2.54 -8.35 -2.42
CA ASP A 11 -2.16 -8.93 -1.14
C ASP A 11 -1.70 -7.80 -0.18
N PRO A 12 -2.36 -7.64 0.99
CA PRO A 12 -1.90 -6.76 2.05
C PRO A 12 -0.43 -6.98 2.45
N LEU A 13 0.08 -8.21 2.37
CA LEU A 13 1.49 -8.49 2.68
C LEU A 13 2.44 -7.83 1.67
N GLU A 14 2.12 -7.93 0.38
CA GLU A 14 2.89 -7.28 -0.69
C GLU A 14 2.88 -5.75 -0.51
N LEU A 15 1.76 -5.17 -0.06
CA LEU A 15 1.66 -3.74 0.29
C LEU A 15 2.60 -3.36 1.44
N VAL A 16 2.67 -4.18 2.50
CA VAL A 16 3.58 -3.97 3.64
C VAL A 16 5.03 -4.00 3.18
N GLU A 17 5.41 -4.98 2.37
CA GLU A 17 6.77 -5.12 1.82
C GLU A 17 7.15 -3.92 0.95
N GLN A 18 6.23 -3.44 0.10
CA GLN A 18 6.43 -2.25 -0.72
C GLN A 18 6.61 -0.99 0.15
N CYS A 19 5.80 -0.81 1.20
CA CYS A 19 5.93 0.31 2.13
C CYS A 19 7.28 0.28 2.87
N LEU A 20 7.74 -0.90 3.27
CA LEU A 20 9.04 -1.08 3.91
C LEU A 20 10.19 -0.70 2.97
N ALA A 21 10.18 -1.23 1.74
CA ALA A 21 11.20 -0.94 0.73
C ALA A 21 11.26 0.56 0.39
N LEU A 22 10.09 1.20 0.21
CA LEU A 22 9.99 2.64 -0.05
C LEU A 22 10.50 3.47 1.13
N THR A 23 10.17 3.10 2.36
CA THR A 23 10.67 3.77 3.57
C THR A 23 12.20 3.71 3.63
N CYS A 24 12.79 2.54 3.36
CA CYS A 24 14.24 2.39 3.27
C CYS A 24 14.83 3.29 2.18
N ALA A 25 14.20 3.40 1.00
CA ALA A 25 14.66 4.28 -0.07
C ALA A 25 14.60 5.77 0.34
N VAL A 26 13.52 6.22 0.96
CA VAL A 26 13.33 7.60 1.44
C VAL A 26 14.37 8.01 2.48
N ILE A 27 14.75 7.09 3.38
CA ILE A 27 15.77 7.36 4.42
C ILE A 27 17.15 7.58 3.80
N ASN A 28 17.47 6.84 2.73
CA ASN A 28 18.82 6.82 2.15
C ASN A 28 19.01 7.79 0.97
N ILE A 29 17.95 8.39 0.44
CA ILE A 29 18.04 9.33 -0.67
C ILE A 29 18.35 10.76 -0.19
N ASN A 30 19.34 11.40 -0.84
CA ASN A 30 19.76 12.77 -0.52
C ASN A 30 19.20 13.81 -1.50
N GLU A 31 18.75 13.39 -2.67
CA GLU A 31 18.16 14.29 -3.65
C GLU A 31 16.73 14.64 -3.22
N ALA A 32 16.44 15.93 -3.06
CA ALA A 32 15.22 16.41 -2.43
C ALA A 32 13.96 16.16 -3.27
N ALA A 33 14.00 16.35 -4.58
CA ALA A 33 12.86 16.15 -5.46
C ALA A 33 12.45 14.67 -5.57
N VAL A 34 13.44 13.77 -5.61
CA VAL A 34 13.26 12.32 -5.58
C VAL A 34 12.76 11.90 -4.21
N LYS A 35 13.28 12.49 -3.12
CA LYS A 35 12.77 12.22 -1.76
C LYS A 35 11.29 12.56 -1.64
N GLU A 36 10.89 13.75 -2.08
CA GLU A 36 9.50 14.19 -2.07
C GLU A 36 8.61 13.28 -2.91
N SER A 37 9.08 12.90 -4.10
CA SER A 37 8.36 11.94 -4.98
C SER A 37 8.18 10.58 -4.31
N LEU A 38 9.22 10.05 -3.66
CA LEU A 38 9.15 8.77 -2.96
C LEU A 38 8.28 8.84 -1.70
N GLN A 39 8.27 9.97 -0.99
CA GLN A 39 7.37 10.20 0.15
C GLN A 39 5.91 10.22 -0.30
N PHE A 40 5.61 10.86 -1.44
CA PHE A 40 4.28 10.82 -2.04
C PHE A 40 3.86 9.39 -2.39
N ILE A 41 4.72 8.63 -3.07
CA ILE A 41 4.43 7.22 -3.42
C ILE A 41 4.22 6.37 -2.16
N LEU A 42 5.02 6.58 -1.10
CA LEU A 42 4.86 5.88 0.17
C LEU A 42 3.50 6.17 0.81
N HIS A 43 3.05 7.42 0.78
CA HIS A 43 1.74 7.80 1.30
C HIS A 43 0.61 7.06 0.59
N GLU A 44 0.60 7.07 -0.76
CA GLU A 44 -0.41 6.35 -1.55
C GLU A 44 -0.43 4.86 -1.25
N LYS A 45 0.75 4.25 -1.04
CA LYS A 45 0.86 2.82 -0.68
C LYS A 45 0.37 2.53 0.73
N MET A 46 0.59 3.43 1.69
CA MET A 46 0.03 3.32 3.04
C MET A 46 -1.49 3.45 3.05
N GLU A 47 -2.07 4.35 2.25
CA GLU A 47 -3.52 4.45 2.10
C GLU A 47 -4.12 3.19 1.47
N ALA A 48 -3.48 2.65 0.42
CA ALA A 48 -3.88 1.39 -0.18
C ALA A 48 -3.82 0.22 0.81
N LEU A 49 -2.77 0.15 1.65
CA LEU A 49 -2.65 -0.84 2.72
C LEU A 49 -3.77 -0.70 3.75
N PHE A 50 -4.04 0.52 4.20
CA PHE A 50 -5.13 0.79 5.13
C PHE A 50 -6.46 0.32 4.53
N SER A 51 -6.78 0.73 3.31
CA SER A 51 -8.01 0.30 2.62
C SER A 51 -8.10 -1.23 2.48
N ALA A 52 -6.99 -1.91 2.16
CA ALA A 52 -6.96 -3.36 2.06
C ALA A 52 -7.24 -4.05 3.39
N LEU A 53 -6.67 -3.55 4.50
CA LEU A 53 -6.90 -4.08 5.84
C LEU A 53 -8.36 -3.91 6.29
N TYR A 54 -8.96 -2.73 6.07
CA TYR A 54 -10.35 -2.49 6.45
C TYR A 54 -11.37 -3.17 5.55
N ARG A 55 -11.09 -3.39 4.25
CA ARG A 55 -11.94 -4.24 3.39
C ARG A 55 -11.99 -5.68 3.90
N VAL A 56 -10.88 -6.22 4.37
CA VAL A 56 -10.82 -7.58 4.93
C VAL A 56 -11.67 -7.68 6.21
N GLU A 57 -11.67 -6.66 7.06
CA GLU A 57 -12.51 -6.61 8.27
C GLU A 57 -14.02 -6.62 7.94
N ASP A 58 -14.45 -5.87 6.93
CA ASP A 58 -15.86 -5.84 6.50
C ASP A 58 -16.31 -7.15 5.84
N GLU A 59 -15.45 -7.78 5.03
CA GLU A 59 -15.75 -9.08 4.42
C GLU A 59 -15.89 -10.20 5.48
N MET A 60 -15.00 -10.24 6.48
CA MET A 60 -15.08 -11.20 7.60
C MET A 60 -16.31 -11.01 8.49
N LYS A 61 -16.84 -9.78 8.58
CA LYS A 61 -18.06 -9.51 9.35
C LYS A 61 -19.32 -9.99 8.62
N SER A 62 -19.32 -9.95 7.29
CA SER A 62 -20.46 -10.38 6.46
C SER A 62 -20.67 -11.91 6.44
N GLU A 63 -19.61 -12.71 6.59
CA GLU A 63 -19.71 -14.18 6.63
C GLU A 63 -20.33 -14.70 7.94
N VAL A 64 -20.25 -13.92 9.03
CA VAL A 64 -20.78 -14.30 10.34
C VAL A 64 -22.30 -14.05 10.45
N GLU A 65 -22.84 -13.08 9.69
CA GLU A 65 -24.27 -12.74 9.73
C GLU A 65 -25.14 -13.56 8.75
N GLY A 66 -24.54 -14.36 7.88
CA GLY A 66 -25.25 -15.23 6.91
C GLY A 66 -25.67 -16.61 7.45
N GLN A 67 -25.46 -16.91 8.74
CA GLN A 67 -25.77 -18.22 9.35
C GLN A 67 -26.87 -18.17 10.43
N VAL A 68 -27.68 -17.10 10.52
CA VAL A 68 -28.83 -17.01 11.43
C VAL A 68 -30.15 -17.03 10.66
#